data_AF-A0A2D9S9F8-F1
#
_entry.id   AF-A0A2D9S9F8-F1
#
_cell.length_a   1.000
_cell.length_b   1.000
_cell.length_c   1.000
_cell.angle_alpha   90.00
_cell.angle_beta   90.00
_cell.angle_gamma   90.00
#
_symmetry.space_group_name_H-M   'P 1'
#
loop_
_entity.id
_entity.type
_entity.pdbx_description
1 polymer ?
#
loop_
_entity_poly.entity_id
_entity_poly.type
_entity_poly.pdbx_seq_one_letter_code
_entity_poly.pdbx_strand_id
1 'polypeptide(L)' 'RVETFGTGTISEEELTERVSRVFDFRPAAISRDLNLRRPLYSVTSAGGHFGRPPTDEGHFEWERIDQSRLIALNS' A
#
# COMPACT_ATOMS: atom_id res chain seq x y z
N ARG A 1 -3.98 -13.93 0.02
CA ARG A 1 -5.42 -14.09 0.27
C ARG A 1 -5.94 -12.77 0.81
N VAL A 2 -6.99 -12.24 0.20
CA VAL A 2 -7.76 -11.10 0.69
C VAL A 2 -8.93 -11.63 1.51
N GLU A 3 -9.31 -10.93 2.57
CA GLU A 3 -10.49 -11.21 3.40
C GLU A 3 -11.28 -9.90 3.54
N THR A 4 -12.58 -9.93 3.26
CA THR A 4 -13.43 -8.73 3.20
C THR A 4 -14.44 -8.63 4.34
N PHE A 5 -14.50 -9.63 5.21
CA PHE A 5 -15.49 -9.72 6.29
C PHE A 5 -16.93 -9.54 5.78
N GLY A 6 -17.22 -10.02 4.58
CA GLY A 6 -18.55 -9.96 3.95
C GLY A 6 -18.94 -8.60 3.36
N THR A 7 -18.01 -7.64 3.26
CA THR A 7 -18.31 -6.29 2.70
C THR A 7 -17.89 -6.13 1.23
N GLY A 8 -17.24 -7.13 0.64
CA GLY A 8 -16.81 -7.10 -0.76
C GLY A 8 -17.98 -7.12 -1.74
N THR A 9 -17.84 -6.40 -2.86
CA THR A 9 -18.80 -6.41 -3.98
C THR A 9 -18.45 -7.41 -5.08
N ILE A 10 -17.24 -7.98 -5.02
CA ILE A 10 -16.71 -9.05 -5.88
C ILE A 10 -16.07 -10.13 -5.00
N SER A 11 -15.75 -11.30 -5.57
CA SER A 11 -15.22 -12.42 -4.79
C SER A 11 -13.81 -12.16 -4.24
N GLU A 12 -13.46 -12.85 -3.15
CA GLU A 12 -12.13 -12.74 -2.53
C GLU A 12 -11.02 -13.30 -3.42
N GLU A 13 -11.37 -14.28 -4.25
CA GLU A 13 -10.48 -14.84 -5.28
C GLU A 13 -10.12 -13.77 -6.32
N GLU A 14 -11.13 -13.07 -6.86
CA GLU A 14 -10.94 -11.99 -7.83
C GLU A 14 -10.12 -10.83 -7.21
N LEU A 15 -10.43 -10.44 -5.96
CA LEU A 15 -9.65 -9.43 -5.24
C LEU A 15 -8.19 -9.88 -5.07
N THR A 16 -7.97 -11.14 -4.69
CA THR A 16 -6.63 -11.69 -4.51
C THR A 16 -5.84 -11.68 -5.82
N GLU A 17 -6.49 -12.02 -6.95
CA GLU A 17 -5.87 -11.99 -8.28
C GLU A 17 -5.48 -10.55 -8.69
N ARG A 18 -6.41 -9.59 -8.59
CA ARG A 18 -6.16 -8.19 -8.92
C ARG A 18 -4.99 -7.61 -8.12
N VAL A 19 -4.98 -7.85 -6.80
CA VAL A 19 -3.90 -7.41 -5.91
C VAL A 19 -2.56 -8.04 -6.32
N SER A 20 -2.55 -9.35 -6.61
CA SER A 20 -1.32 -10.06 -7.01
C SER A 20 -0.78 -9.61 -8.37
N ARG A 21 -1.65 -9.15 -9.27
CA ARG A 21 -1.28 -8.63 -10.59
C ARG A 21 -0.72 -7.21 -10.53
N VAL A 22 -1.24 -6.36 -9.65
CA VAL A 22 -0.89 -4.93 -9.58
C VAL A 22 0.33 -4.67 -8.69
N PHE A 23 0.50 -5.45 -7.62
CA PHE A 23 1.58 -5.23 -6.64
C PHE A 23 2.73 -6.24 -6.81
N ASP A 24 3.96 -5.72 -6.85
CA ASP A 24 5.17 -6.53 -6.78
C ASP A 24 5.58 -6.73 -5.32
N PHE A 25 5.25 -7.90 -4.77
CA PHE A 25 5.49 -8.23 -3.36
C PHE A 25 6.93 -8.61 -3.02
N ARG A 26 7.88 -8.49 -3.96
CA ARG A 26 9.30 -8.72 -3.65
C ARG A 26 9.79 -7.64 -2.68
N PRO A 27 10.56 -7.97 -1.63
CA PRO A 27 11.04 -6.97 -0.67
C PRO A 27 11.79 -5.79 -1.29
N ALA A 28 12.58 -6.05 -2.35
CA ALA A 28 13.29 -5.00 -3.08
C ALA A 28 12.35 -4.06 -3.85
N ALA A 29 11.25 -4.58 -4.38
CA ALA A 29 10.24 -3.79 -5.09
C ALA A 29 9.46 -2.92 -4.10
N ILE A 30 9.02 -3.47 -2.96
CA ILE A 30 8.37 -2.70 -1.88
C ILE A 30 9.26 -1.54 -1.43
N SER A 31 10.54 -1.83 -1.17
CA SER A 31 11.51 -0.81 -0.73
C SER A 31 11.73 0.30 -1.76
N ARG A 32 11.75 -0.04 -3.05
CA ARG A 32 11.87 0.91 -4.16
C ARG A 32 10.61 1.74 -4.31
N ASP A 33 9.46 1.07 -4.38
CA ASP A 33 8.17 1.67 -4.71
C ASP A 33 7.68 2.63 -3.61
N LEU A 34 7.98 2.32 -2.35
CA LEU A 34 7.69 3.19 -1.20
C LEU A 34 8.87 4.09 -0.81
N ASN A 35 9.98 4.04 -1.58
CA ASN A 35 11.20 4.79 -1.34
C ASN A 35 11.69 4.73 0.13
N LEU A 36 11.85 3.52 0.68
CA LEU A 36 12.06 3.29 2.11
C LEU A 36 13.52 3.45 2.58
N ARG A 37 14.48 3.58 1.67
CA ARG A 37 15.92 3.65 2.00
C ARG A 37 16.36 5.08 2.32
N ARG A 38 15.74 5.69 3.32
CA ARG A 38 16.01 7.08 3.76
C ARG A 38 15.65 7.27 5.24
N PRO A 39 16.12 8.33 5.92
CA PRO A 39 15.91 8.52 7.35
C PRO A 39 14.50 9.06 7.67
N LEU A 40 13.48 8.20 7.58
CA LEU A 40 12.06 8.57 7.76
C LEU A 40 11.38 7.89 8.97
N TYR A 41 12.10 7.07 9.72
CA TYR A 41 11.50 6.19 10.73
C TYR A 41 11.28 6.85 12.10
N SER A 42 12.05 7.90 12.43
CA SER A 42 11.96 8.57 13.74
C SER A 42 10.58 9.20 13.96
N VAL A 43 9.93 9.72 12.92
CA VAL A 43 8.58 10.30 13.05
C VAL A 43 7.50 9.24 13.28
N THR A 44 7.78 7.97 12.93
CA THR A 44 6.83 6.86 13.04
C THR A 44 6.90 6.13 14.39
N SER A 45 7.90 6.42 15.22
CA SER A 45 8.17 5.69 16.48
C SER A 45 7.22 6.06 17.63
N ALA A 46 6.32 7.01 17.42
CA ALA A 46 5.30 7.43 18.39
C ALA A 46 3.99 7.76 17.68
N GLY A 47 2.86 7.51 18.35
CA GLY A 47 1.52 7.75 17.79
C GLY A 47 1.08 6.71 16.74
N GLY A 48 1.86 5.64 16.53
CA GLY A 48 1.55 4.57 15.58
C GLY A 48 2.14 4.80 14.17
N HIS A 49 2.26 3.71 13.42
CA HIS A 49 2.83 3.69 12.06
C HIS A 49 1.79 3.96 10.96
N PHE A 50 0.50 3.77 11.25
CA PHE A 50 -0.60 3.80 10.27
C PHE A 50 -1.64 4.87 10.61
N GLY A 51 -2.44 5.27 9.62
CA GLY A 51 -3.55 6.23 9.78
C GLY A 51 -3.10 7.69 9.85
N ARG A 52 -1.88 7.98 9.41
CA ARG A 52 -1.29 9.33 9.39
C ARG A 52 -1.14 9.80 7.95
N PRO A 53 -1.48 11.06 7.61
CA PRO A 53 -1.40 11.51 6.22
C PRO A 53 0.06 11.47 5.71
N PRO A 54 0.28 11.05 4.45
CA PRO A 54 1.59 11.14 3.84
C PRO A 54 2.01 12.59 3.67
N THR A 55 3.30 12.87 3.74
CA THR A 55 3.84 14.23 3.59
C THR A 55 4.63 14.38 2.30
N ASP A 56 4.92 15.61 1.88
CA ASP A 56 5.74 15.88 0.70
C ASP A 56 7.23 15.58 0.94
N GLU A 57 7.66 15.54 2.20
CA GLU A 57 8.95 14.99 2.62
C GLU A 57 8.95 13.45 2.60
N GLY A 58 7.83 12.83 2.24
CA GLY A 58 7.63 11.40 2.07
C GLY A 58 7.50 10.62 3.38
N HIS A 59 7.15 11.24 4.50
CA HIS A 59 6.73 10.45 5.66
C HIS A 59 5.44 9.68 5.33
N PHE A 60 5.31 8.47 5.88
CA PHE A 60 4.13 7.62 5.71
C PHE A 60 3.78 7.33 4.24
N GLU A 61 4.78 7.07 3.39
CA GLU A 61 4.56 6.83 1.95
C GLU A 61 3.56 5.69 1.66
N TRP A 62 3.45 4.69 2.56
CA TRP A 62 2.46 3.62 2.47
C TRP A 62 1.00 4.07 2.62
N GLU A 63 0.76 5.29 3.08
CA GLU A 63 -0.57 5.91 3.19
C GLU A 63 -0.95 6.70 1.93
N ARG A 64 -0.03 6.85 0.96
CA ARG A 64 -0.31 7.57 -0.29
C ARG A 64 -1.08 6.69 -1.27
N ILE A 65 -2.25 7.16 -1.69
CA ILE A 65 -3.04 6.51 -2.75
C ILE A 65 -2.40 6.81 -4.11
N ASP A 66 -1.76 5.79 -4.67
CA ASP A 66 -1.24 5.81 -6.04
C ASP A 66 -2.38 5.66 -7.06
N GLN A 67 -2.64 6.74 -7.80
CA GLN A 67 -3.71 6.78 -8.79
C GLN A 67 -3.52 5.77 -9.93
N SER A 68 -2.27 5.48 -10.31
CA SER A 68 -1.98 4.52 -11.37
C SER A 68 -2.33 3.09 -10.95
N ARG A 69 -2.01 2.73 -9.70
CA ARG A 69 -2.39 1.44 -9.11
C ARG A 69 -3.90 1.34 -8.90
N LEU A 70 -4.55 2.43 -8.46
CA LEU A 70 -5.99 2.46 -8.30
C LEU A 70 -6.71 2.19 -9.62
N ILE A 71 -6.25 2.78 -10.73
CA ILE A 71 -6.79 2.49 -12.06
C ILE A 71 -6.55 1.03 -12.44
N ALA A 72 -5.34 0.50 -12.24
CA ALA A 72 -4.99 -0.89 -12.58
C ALA A 72 -5.73 -1.96 -11.76
N LEU A 73 -6.19 -1.62 -10.55
CA LEU A 73 -7.05 -2.48 -9.74
C LEU A 73 -8.50 -2.52 -10.24
N ASN A 74 -8.95 -1.47 -10.91
CA ASN A 74 -10.31 -1.34 -11.43
C ASN A 74 -10.47 -1.83 -12.87
N SER A 75 -9.36 -1.96 -13.62
CA SER A 75 -9.32 -2.58 -14.95
C SER A 75 -9.35 -4.10 -14.89
#